data_AF-A0A1W2DPU8-F1
#
_entry.id   AF-A0A1W2DPU8-F1
#
_cell.length_a   1.000
_cell.length_b   1.000
_cell.length_c   1.000
_cell.angle_alpha   90.00
_cell.angle_beta   90.00
_cell.angle_gamma   90.00
#
_symmetry.space_group_name_H-M   'P 1'
#
loop_
_entity.id
_entity.type
_entity.pdbx_description
1 polymer ?
#
loop_
_entity_poly.entity_id
_entity_poly.type
_entity_poly.pdbx_seq_one_letter_code
_entity_poly.pdbx_strand_id
1 'polypeptide(L)'
;MTHLIRVLDLDPGRLMILESRVKKAVRQSGIKARISMVSDNLAITRQGLLDSVPVLEINGSIVSRATPLLPDDLLALFKALA
;
A
#
# COMPACT_ATOMS: atom_id res chain seq x y z
N MET A 1 -11.35 14.70 0.80
CA MET A 1 -11.82 13.30 0.75
C MET A 1 -10.87 12.44 1.59
N THR A 2 -11.32 11.35 2.21
CA THR A 2 -10.42 10.42 2.91
C THR A 2 -10.13 9.23 2.01
N HIS A 3 -8.86 9.02 1.65
CA HIS A 3 -8.47 7.88 0.83
C HIS A 3 -8.34 6.61 1.66
N LEU A 4 -8.61 5.45 1.06
CA LEU A 4 -8.36 4.14 1.65
C LEU A 4 -7.10 3.56 1.01
N ILE A 5 -6.06 3.33 1.79
CA ILE A 5 -4.80 2.75 1.31
C ILE A 5 -4.65 1.38 1.96
N ARG A 6 -4.51 0.34 1.14
CA ARG A 6 -4.25 -1.02 1.58
C ARG A 6 -2.92 -1.50 1.05
N VAL A 7 -2.10 -2.08 1.92
CA VAL A 7 -0.88 -2.76 1.54
C VAL A 7 -1.07 -4.24 1.85
N LEU A 8 -1.02 -5.08 0.82
CA LEU A 8 -1.21 -6.51 0.94
C LEU A 8 0.14 -7.19 0.76
N ASP A 9 0.56 -7.95 1.75
CA ASP A 9 1.82 -8.70 1.71
C ASP A 9 1.77 -9.92 2.64
N LEU A 10 2.41 -11.01 2.22
CA LEU A 10 2.53 -12.23 3.02
C LEU A 10 3.77 -12.22 3.92
N ASP A 11 4.72 -11.34 3.65
CA ASP A 11 5.95 -11.19 4.43
C ASP A 11 5.78 -10.12 5.51
N PRO A 12 5.73 -10.49 6.80
CA PRO A 12 5.52 -9.54 7.90
C PRO A 12 6.67 -8.53 8.05
N GLY A 13 7.90 -8.91 7.73
CA GLY A 13 9.06 -8.01 7.78
C GLY A 13 8.96 -6.93 6.72
N ARG A 14 8.63 -7.32 5.48
CA ARG A 14 8.40 -6.37 4.39
C ARG A 14 7.18 -5.49 4.66
N LEU A 15 6.10 -6.05 5.20
CA LEU A 15 4.89 -5.32 5.58
C LEU A 15 5.20 -4.21 6.60
N MET A 16 5.99 -4.50 7.65
CA MET A 16 6.40 -3.51 8.65
C MET A 16 7.21 -2.36 8.04
N ILE A 17 8.13 -2.68 7.12
CA ILE A 17 8.92 -1.67 6.40
C ILE A 17 8.00 -0.79 5.53
N LEU A 18 7.08 -1.41 4.79
CA LEU A 18 6.13 -0.72 3.93
C LEU A 18 5.18 0.19 4.72
N GLU A 19 4.72 -0.25 5.88
CA GLU A 19 3.86 0.56 6.75
C GLU A 19 4.52 1.89 7.12
N SER A 20 5.78 1.85 7.56
CA SER A 20 6.55 3.04 7.92
C SER A 20 6.71 3.99 6.72
N ARG A 21 7.03 3.44 5.53
CA ARG A 21 7.18 4.22 4.29
C ARG A 21 5.87 4.87 3.87
N VAL A 22 4.77 4.13 3.84
CA VAL A 22 3.45 4.63 3.45
C VAL A 22 2.98 5.71 4.41
N LYS A 23 3.09 5.51 5.73
CA LYS A 23 2.74 6.54 6.74
C LYS A 23 3.53 7.82 6.54
N LYS A 24 4.85 7.71 6.30
CA LYS A 24 5.72 8.88 6.06
C LYS A 24 5.31 9.62 4.78
N ALA A 25 5.09 8.90 3.68
CA ALA A 25 4.70 9.49 2.40
C ALA A 25 3.30 10.14 2.45
N VAL A 26 2.33 9.53 3.13
CA VAL A 26 1.00 10.12 3.36
C VAL A 26 1.11 11.42 4.15
N ARG A 27 1.92 11.45 5.22
CA ARG A 27 2.13 12.66 6.02
C ARG A 27 2.77 13.78 5.18
N GLN A 28 3.74 13.43 4.33
CA GLN A 28 4.46 14.40 3.50
C GLN A 28 3.65 14.91 2.30
N SER A 29 2.69 14.12 1.80
CA SER A 29 1.80 14.53 0.70
C SER A 29 0.63 15.40 1.16
N GLY A 30 0.32 15.43 2.46
CA GLY A 30 -0.76 16.25 3.01
C GLY A 30 -2.17 15.68 2.81
N ILE A 31 -2.28 14.45 2.28
CA ILE A 31 -3.57 13.80 2.07
C ILE A 31 -4.13 13.21 3.37
N LYS A 32 -5.45 13.10 3.47
CA LYS A 32 -6.11 12.34 4.53
C LYS A 32 -6.31 10.90 4.05
N ALA A 33 -5.73 9.92 4.73
CA ALA A 33 -5.89 8.51 4.38
C ALA A 33 -6.07 7.60 5.60
N ARG A 34 -6.83 6.52 5.42
CA ARG A 34 -6.84 5.36 6.32
C ARG A 34 -5.94 4.30 5.72
N ILE A 35 -4.95 3.84 6.49
CA ILE A 35 -3.96 2.85 6.05
C ILE A 35 -4.30 1.51 6.72
N SER A 36 -4.36 0.45 5.94
CA SER A 36 -4.56 -0.92 6.42
C SER A 36 -3.50 -1.84 5.83
N MET A 37 -2.86 -2.61 6.70
CA MET A 37 -1.90 -3.65 6.32
C MET A 37 -2.62 -4.99 6.35
N VAL A 38 -2.57 -5.74 5.27
CA VAL A 38 -3.25 -7.02 5.11
C VAL A 38 -2.20 -8.12 4.95
N SER A 39 -2.11 -8.99 5.95
CA SER A 39 -1.23 -10.16 5.96
C SER A 39 -1.98 -11.49 5.95
N ASP A 40 -3.29 -11.44 5.70
CA ASP A 40 -4.13 -12.64 5.66
C ASP A 40 -3.98 -13.35 4.31
N ASN A 41 -3.37 -14.54 4.35
CA ASN A 41 -3.12 -15.35 3.16
C ASN A 41 -4.43 -15.73 2.43
N LEU A 42 -5.48 -16.10 3.16
CA LEU A 42 -6.75 -16.48 2.55
C LEU A 42 -7.42 -15.28 1.87
N ALA A 43 -7.36 -14.10 2.49
CA ALA A 43 -7.89 -12.87 1.93
C ALA A 43 -7.15 -12.46 0.65
N ILE A 44 -5.82 -12.60 0.61
CA ILE A 44 -4.99 -12.29 -0.56
C ILE A 44 -5.23 -13.31 -1.69
N THR A 45 -5.30 -14.60 -1.34
CA THR A 45 -5.56 -15.70 -2.29
C THR A 45 -6.92 -15.54 -2.97
N ARG A 46 -7.98 -15.22 -2.21
CA ARG A 46 -9.33 -15.01 -2.76
C ARG A 46 -9.41 -13.86 -3.76
N GLN A 47 -8.47 -12.93 -3.71
CA GLN A 47 -8.35 -11.81 -4.66
C GLN A 47 -7.45 -12.14 -5.87
N GLY A 48 -6.85 -13.35 -5.91
CA GLY A 48 -5.93 -13.75 -6.98
C GLY A 48 -4.58 -13.01 -6.95
N LEU A 49 -4.17 -12.51 -5.78
CA LEU A 49 -3.00 -11.63 -5.64
C LEU A 49 -1.77 -12.31 -5.03
N LEU A 50 -1.83 -13.63 -4.80
CA LEU A 50 -0.77 -14.38 -4.11
C LEU A 50 0.60 -14.17 -4.76
N ASP A 51 0.67 -14.26 -6.09
CA ASP A 51 1.92 -14.11 -6.87
C ASP A 51 2.28 -12.66 -7.17
N SER A 52 1.48 -11.71 -6.69
CA SER A 52 1.62 -10.27 -6.97
C SER A 52 2.00 -9.43 -5.75
N VAL A 53 2.20 -10.05 -4.58
CA VAL A 53 2.63 -9.32 -3.37
C VAL A 53 4.09 -8.85 -3.46
N PRO A 54 4.44 -7.68 -2.90
CA PRO A 54 3.56 -6.70 -2.27
C PRO A 54 2.62 -6.01 -3.27
N VAL A 55 1.38 -5.76 -2.83
CA VAL A 55 0.37 -5.01 -3.59
C VAL A 55 0.02 -3.72 -2.85
N LEU A 56 -0.02 -2.60 -3.59
CA LEU A 56 -0.59 -1.34 -3.12
C LEU A 56 -1.95 -1.13 -3.79
N GLU A 57 -2.97 -0.92 -2.96
CA GLU A 57 -4.33 -0.61 -3.38
C GLU A 57 -4.74 0.75 -2.81
N ILE A 58 -5.37 1.59 -3.64
CA ILE A 58 -5.89 2.90 -3.27
C ILE A 58 -7.34 3.00 -3.72
N ASN A 59 -8.26 3.26 -2.78
CA ASN A 59 -9.71 3.36 -3.01
C ASN A 59 -10.28 2.17 -3.82
N GLY A 60 -9.79 0.95 -3.54
CA GLY A 60 -10.22 -0.27 -4.23
C GLY A 60 -9.51 -0.55 -5.57
N SER A 61 -8.63 0.33 -6.04
CA SER A 61 -7.86 0.15 -7.27
C SER A 61 -6.41 -0.25 -6.97
N ILE A 62 -5.92 -1.31 -7.61
CA ILE A 62 -4.52 -1.73 -7.48
C ILE A 62 -3.64 -0.79 -8.31
N VAL A 63 -2.74 -0.08 -7.64
CA VAL A 63 -1.83 0.90 -8.24
C VAL A 63 -0.41 0.37 -8.40
N SER A 64 -0.04 -0.69 -7.67
CA SER A 64 1.25 -1.36 -7.81
C SER A 64 1.18 -2.83 -7.40
N ARG A 65 1.97 -3.68 -8.07
CA ARG A 65 2.07 -5.14 -7.88
C ARG A 65 3.53 -5.59 -8.02
N ALA A 66 3.95 -6.54 -7.19
CA ALA A 66 5.21 -7.29 -7.31
C ALA A 66 6.49 -6.45 -7.45
N THR A 67 6.41 -5.16 -7.10
CA THR A 67 7.55 -4.23 -7.17
C THR A 67 7.83 -3.64 -5.80
N PRO A 68 9.10 -3.37 -5.47
CA PRO A 68 9.43 -2.62 -4.27
C PRO A 68 8.73 -1.25 -4.28
N LEU A 69 7.92 -0.98 -3.27
CA LEU A 69 7.35 0.36 -3.07
C LEU A 69 8.43 1.25 -2.45
N LEU A 70 9.11 2.02 -3.32
CA LEU A 70 10.16 2.94 -2.90
C LEU A 70 9.56 4.22 -2.29
N PRO A 71 10.26 4.88 -1.36
CA PRO A 71 9.74 6.08 -0.69
C PRO A 71 9.36 7.23 -1.64
N ASP A 72 10.18 7.49 -2.66
CA ASP A 72 9.97 8.61 -3.58
C ASP A 72 8.78 8.36 -4.51
N ASP A 73 8.62 7.12 -4.99
CA ASP A 73 7.47 6.71 -5.81
C ASP A 73 6.16 6.83 -5.03
N LEU A 74 6.16 6.40 -3.76
CA LEU A 74 5.01 6.53 -2.87
C LEU A 74 4.64 8.00 -2.64
N LEU A 75 5.65 8.86 -2.43
CA LEU A 75 5.41 10.29 -2.21
C LEU A 75 4.85 10.96 -3.47
N ALA A 76 5.43 10.67 -4.64
CA ALA A 76 4.93 11.18 -5.92
C ALA A 76 3.49 10.73 -6.17
N LEU A 77 3.20 9.44 -5.95
CA LEU A 77 1.86 8.87 -6.07
C LEU A 77 0.85 9.56 -5.16
N PHE A 78 1.18 9.75 -3.88
CA PHE A 78 0.25 10.37 -2.94
C PHE A 78 0.08 11.88 -3.14
N LYS A 79 1.10 12.58 -3.64
CA LYS A 79 0.97 13.99 -4.06
C LYS A 79 0.01 14.15 -5.24
N ALA A 80 -0.05 13.18 -6.16
CA ALA A 80 -1.00 13.20 -7.27
C ALA A 80 -2.46 12.97 -6.82
N LEU A 81 -2.68 12.57 -5.56
CA LEU A 81 -4.02 12.39 -4.97
C LEU A 81 -4.48 13.58 -4.12
N ALA A 82 -3.59 14.54 -3.84
CA ALA A 82 -3.89 15.74 -3.07
C ALA A 82 -4.72 16.74 -3.87
#